data_AF-A0A536I0H8-F1
#
_entry.id   AF-A0A536I0H8-F1
#
_cell.length_a   1.000
_cell.length_b   1.000
_cell.length_c   1.000
_cell.angle_alpha   90.00
_cell.angle_beta   90.00
_cell.angle_gamma   90.00
#
_symmetry.space_group_name_H-M   'P 1'
#
loop_
_entity.id
_entity.type
_entity.pdbx_description
1 polymer ?
#
loop_
_entity_poly.entity_id
_entity_poly.type
_entity_poly.pdbx_seq_one_letter_code
_entity_poly.pdbx_strand_id
1 'polypeptide(L)'
;MNETPVPINAGLSRRRDAMWGILGGVLGVLVGGGSAAIGVFIEGADPLAPSSPYPAFFAKRQLLAYDYFLLSMIVLGAVIAITGAVLARRSRFPRTDTLGALIASGVLLLLGGVLLFTRLVAVIRGV
;
A
#
# COMPACT_ATOMS: atom_id res chain seq x y z
N MET A 1 -34.79 3.62 -20.41
CA MET A 1 -33.54 2.83 -20.37
C MET A 1 -33.95 1.44 -19.89
N ASN A 2 -33.77 0.40 -20.72
CA ASN A 2 -34.05 -0.97 -20.29
C ASN A 2 -32.91 -1.45 -19.38
N GLU A 3 -33.23 -1.73 -18.12
CA GLU A 3 -32.32 -2.36 -17.17
C GLU A 3 -32.26 -3.87 -17.47
N THR A 4 -31.42 -4.25 -18.43
CA THR A 4 -31.16 -5.68 -18.66
C THR A 4 -30.09 -6.16 -17.67
N PRO A 5 -30.31 -7.28 -16.95
CA PRO A 5 -29.32 -7.81 -16.00
C PRO A 5 -27.99 -8.10 -16.68
N VAL A 6 -26.91 -7.57 -16.12
CA VAL A 6 -25.54 -7.90 -16.55
C VAL A 6 -25.18 -9.28 -16.00
N PRO A 7 -24.66 -10.22 -16.81
CA PRO A 7 -24.27 -11.54 -16.32
C PRO A 7 -23.25 -11.44 -15.18
N ILE A 8 -23.36 -12.32 -14.18
CA ILE A 8 -22.52 -12.31 -12.97
C ILE A 8 -21.02 -12.34 -13.33
N ASN A 9 -20.67 -13.13 -14.35
CA ASN A 9 -19.29 -13.32 -14.78
C ASN A 9 -18.79 -12.30 -15.83
N ALA A 10 -19.63 -11.34 -16.22
CA ALA A 10 -19.24 -10.34 -17.20
C ALA A 10 -18.08 -9.48 -16.68
N GLY A 11 -17.02 -9.34 -17.49
CA GLY A 11 -15.84 -8.55 -17.16
C GLY A 11 -14.91 -9.17 -16.11
N LEU A 12 -15.05 -10.47 -15.81
CA LEU A 12 -14.14 -11.22 -14.96
C LEU A 12 -13.14 -12.07 -15.77
N SER A 13 -11.93 -12.25 -15.23
CA SER A 13 -10.94 -13.18 -15.80
C SER A 13 -10.06 -13.80 -14.72
N ARG A 14 -10.08 -15.14 -14.59
CA ARG A 14 -9.23 -15.89 -13.63
C ARG A 14 -7.73 -15.64 -13.85
N ARG A 15 -7.30 -15.50 -15.11
CA ARG A 15 -5.88 -15.25 -15.42
C ARG A 15 -5.45 -13.85 -14.96
N ARG A 16 -6.32 -12.85 -15.11
CA ARG A 16 -6.07 -11.49 -14.63
C ARG A 16 -6.09 -11.45 -13.10
N ASP A 17 -7.00 -12.19 -12.48
CA ASP A 17 -7.07 -12.30 -11.03
C ASP A 17 -5.78 -12.89 -10.44
N ALA A 18 -5.28 -14.00 -11.02
CA ALA A 18 -3.99 -14.58 -10.63
C ALA A 18 -2.82 -13.60 -10.83
N MET A 19 -2.81 -12.84 -11.94
CA MET A 19 -1.81 -11.81 -12.19
C MET A 19 -1.83 -10.71 -11.11
N TRP A 20 -3.01 -10.22 -10.72
CA TRP A 20 -3.15 -9.26 -9.64
C TRP A 20 -2.75 -9.84 -8.28
N GLY A 21 -3.02 -11.12 -8.02
CA GLY A 21 -2.52 -11.83 -6.86
C GLY A 21 -0.99 -11.86 -6.80
N ILE A 22 -0.33 -12.17 -7.92
CA ILE A 22 1.14 -12.15 -8.01
C ILE A 22 1.69 -10.73 -7.81
N LEU A 23 1.10 -9.73 -8.48
CA LEU A 23 1.50 -8.33 -8.32
C LEU A 23 1.36 -7.86 -6.86
N GLY A 24 0.25 -8.22 -6.21
CA GLY A 24 0.02 -7.93 -4.80
C GLY A 24 1.05 -8.62 -3.89
N GLY A 25 1.38 -9.88 -4.16
CA GLY A 25 2.43 -10.61 -3.43
C GLY A 25 3.80 -9.97 -3.58
N VAL A 26 4.20 -9.62 -4.80
CA VAL A 26 5.47 -8.92 -5.07
C VAL A 26 5.52 -7.57 -4.37
N LEU A 27 4.45 -6.77 -4.48
CA LEU A 27 4.35 -5.49 -3.78
C LEU A 27 4.44 -5.67 -2.27
N GLY A 28 3.78 -6.68 -1.71
CA GLY A 28 3.83 -7.00 -0.29
C GLY A 28 5.24 -7.34 0.19
N VAL A 29 5.98 -8.15 -0.57
CA VAL A 29 7.38 -8.49 -0.24
C VAL A 29 8.28 -7.27 -0.34
N LEU A 30 8.14 -6.44 -1.39
CA LEU A 30 8.95 -5.23 -1.55
C LEU A 30 8.67 -4.20 -0.45
N VAL A 31 7.40 -4.00 -0.10
CA VAL A 31 7.00 -3.06 0.95
C VAL A 31 7.41 -3.57 2.32
N GLY A 32 7.07 -4.81 2.67
CA GLY A 32 7.42 -5.39 3.96
C GLY A 32 8.94 -5.49 4.16
N GLY A 33 9.63 -6.02 3.15
CA GLY A 33 11.09 -6.13 3.14
C GLY A 33 11.78 -4.78 3.13
N GLY A 34 11.29 -3.84 2.31
CA GLY A 34 11.80 -2.46 2.25
C GLY A 34 11.63 -1.72 3.57
N SER A 35 10.45 -1.79 4.19
CA SER A 35 10.20 -1.22 5.52
C SER A 35 11.16 -1.79 6.57
N ALA A 36 11.33 -3.11 6.61
CA ALA A 36 12.24 -3.77 7.55
C ALA A 36 13.70 -3.36 7.29
N ALA A 37 14.13 -3.34 6.03
CA ALA A 37 15.49 -3.00 5.66
C ALA A 37 15.83 -1.54 6.01
N ILE A 38 14.95 -0.58 5.70
CA ILE A 38 15.16 0.82 6.05
C ILE A 38 15.15 0.99 7.57
N GLY A 39 14.20 0.37 8.27
CA GLY A 39 14.12 0.43 9.72
C GLY A 39 15.40 -0.05 10.40
N VAL A 40 15.89 -1.24 10.03
CA VAL A 40 17.05 -1.86 10.67
C VAL A 40 18.37 -1.24 10.19
N PHE A 41 18.61 -1.18 8.88
CA PHE A 41 19.93 -0.83 8.35
C PHE A 41 20.16 0.68 8.19
N ILE A 42 19.11 1.49 8.09
CA ILE A 42 19.24 2.95 7.92
C ILE A 42 18.90 3.68 9.22
N GLU A 43 17.77 3.36 9.84
CA GLU A 43 17.30 4.06 11.03
C GLU A 43 17.83 3.50 12.35
N GLY A 44 18.48 2.34 12.30
CA GLY A 44 19.11 1.67 13.44
C GLY A 44 18.10 1.05 14.41
N ALA A 45 16.94 0.62 13.91
CA ALA A 45 15.95 -0.07 14.73
C ALA A 45 16.50 -1.42 15.21
N ASP A 46 16.35 -1.71 16.50
CA ASP A 46 16.60 -3.04 17.04
C ASP A 46 15.37 -3.93 16.78
N PRO A 47 15.47 -4.97 15.93
CA PRO A 47 14.36 -5.85 15.60
C PRO A 47 13.91 -6.74 16.78
N LEU A 48 14.73 -6.84 17.84
CA LEU A 48 14.46 -7.66 19.02
C LEU A 48 14.10 -6.81 20.26
N ALA A 49 13.96 -5.49 20.10
CA ALA A 49 13.64 -4.61 21.21
C ALA A 49 12.28 -4.97 21.84
N PRO A 50 12.21 -5.12 23.18
CA PRO A 50 10.96 -5.46 23.85
C PRO A 50 9.93 -4.31 23.79
N SER A 51 8.77 -4.62 23.23
CA SER A 51 7.45 -4.05 23.57
C SER A 51 7.27 -2.52 23.58
N SER A 52 7.91 -1.78 22.67
CA SER A 52 7.40 -0.46 22.31
C SER A 52 6.30 -0.61 21.24
N PRO A 53 5.13 0.04 21.36
CA PRO A 53 4.04 -0.05 20.37
C PRO A 53 4.45 0.44 18.97
N TYR A 54 5.58 1.13 18.86
CA TYR A 54 6.23 1.53 17.61
C TYR A 54 7.75 1.60 17.79
N PRO A 55 8.53 1.53 16.70
CA PRO A 55 9.99 1.62 16.76
C PRO A 55 10.46 2.93 17.38
N ALA A 56 11.52 2.89 18.20
CA ALA A 56 12.05 4.07 18.88
C ALA A 56 12.46 5.22 17.93
N PHE A 57 12.83 4.91 16.69
CA PHE A 57 13.18 5.94 15.71
C PHE A 57 12.00 6.82 15.28
N PHE A 58 10.75 6.40 15.53
CA PHE A 58 9.56 7.21 15.23
C PHE A 58 9.51 8.50 16.08
N ALA A 59 10.14 8.51 17.25
CA ALA A 59 10.24 9.66 18.15
C ALA A 59 11.13 10.80 17.61
N LYS A 60 12.02 10.50 16.64
CA LYS A 60 13.00 11.45 16.14
C LYS A 60 12.30 12.61 15.42
N ARG A 61 12.57 13.85 15.84
CA ARG A 61 12.00 15.10 15.28
C ARG A 61 12.61 15.53 13.94
N GLN A 62 13.48 14.71 13.35
CA GLN A 62 14.10 14.97 12.05
C GLN A 62 13.34 14.24 10.94
N LEU A 63 13.49 14.67 9.69
CA LEU A 63 13.01 13.89 8.55
C LEU A 63 13.86 12.63 8.40
N LEU A 64 13.18 11.48 8.27
CA LEU A 64 13.80 10.16 8.19
C LEU A 64 13.74 9.62 6.77
N ALA A 65 14.65 8.72 6.43
CA ALA A 65 14.57 8.00 5.15
C ALA A 65 13.27 7.18 5.08
N TYR A 66 12.81 6.71 6.24
CA TYR A 66 11.54 6.02 6.39
C TYR A 66 10.33 6.88 5.99
N ASP A 67 10.36 8.20 6.21
CA ASP A 67 9.26 9.09 5.81
C ASP A 67 9.13 9.18 4.30
N TYR A 68 10.26 9.34 3.62
CA TYR A 68 10.29 9.38 2.15
C TYR A 68 9.84 8.05 1.56
N PHE A 69 10.20 6.94 2.20
CA PHE A 69 9.73 5.62 1.81
C PHE A 69 8.20 5.51 1.95
N LEU A 70 7.63 5.88 3.09
CA LEU A 70 6.17 5.85 3.29
C LEU A 70 5.44 6.80 2.34
N LEU A 71 6.00 7.99 2.09
CA LEU A 71 5.46 8.93 1.11
C LEU A 71 5.47 8.32 -0.30
N SER A 72 6.56 7.64 -0.69
CA SER A 72 6.65 6.96 -1.98
C SER A 72 5.59 5.85 -2.12
N MET A 73 5.28 5.13 -1.03
CA MET A 73 4.20 4.14 -1.00
C MET A 73 2.83 4.80 -1.25
N ILE A 74 2.57 5.96 -0.62
CA ILE A 74 1.33 6.70 -0.83
C ILE A 74 1.22 7.16 -2.28
N VAL A 75 2.29 7.74 -2.83
CA VAL A 75 2.32 8.19 -4.23
C VAL A 75 2.08 7.02 -5.19
N LEU A 76 2.76 5.89 -4.97
CA LEU A 76 2.57 4.68 -5.78
C LEU A 76 1.13 4.16 -5.66
N GLY A 77 0.58 4.11 -4.44
CA GLY A 77 -0.81 3.75 -4.20
C GLY A 77 -1.78 4.64 -4.97
N ALA A 78 -1.59 5.96 -4.93
CA ALA A 78 -2.40 6.91 -5.68
C ALA A 78 -2.31 6.71 -7.20
N VAL A 79 -1.11 6.47 -7.73
CA VAL A 79 -0.91 6.15 -9.16
C VAL A 79 -1.64 4.88 -9.56
N ILE A 80 -1.59 3.83 -8.74
CA ILE A 80 -2.31 2.58 -8.99
C ILE A 80 -3.84 2.82 -8.93
N ALA A 81 -4.32 3.63 -7.99
CA ALA A 81 -5.75 3.97 -7.91
C ALA A 81 -6.25 4.70 -9.16
N ILE A 82 -5.48 5.69 -9.65
CA ILE A 82 -5.77 6.40 -10.90
C ILE A 82 -5.77 5.41 -12.08
N THR A 83 -4.79 4.52 -12.13
CA THR A 83 -4.70 3.48 -13.16
C THR A 83 -5.93 2.55 -13.11
N GLY A 84 -6.39 2.19 -11.92
CA GLY A 84 -7.64 1.46 -11.70
C GLY A 84 -8.85 2.18 -12.30
N ALA A 85 -8.99 3.48 -12.05
CA ALA A 85 -10.07 4.29 -12.63
C ALA A 85 -10.01 4.36 -14.18
N VAL A 86 -8.80 4.36 -14.75
CA VAL A 86 -8.61 4.29 -16.22
C VAL A 86 -8.97 2.90 -16.75
N LEU A 87 -8.56 1.83 -16.06
CA LEU A 87 -8.85 0.44 -16.44
C LEU A 87 -10.35 0.13 -16.39
N ALA A 88 -11.11 0.80 -15.51
CA ALA A 88 -12.57 0.72 -15.48
C ALA A 88 -13.22 1.04 -16.83
N ARG A 89 -12.59 1.96 -17.60
CA ARG A 89 -13.12 2.45 -18.88
C ARG A 89 -12.50 1.77 -20.10
N ARG A 90 -11.26 1.28 -19.97
CA ARG A 90 -10.44 0.81 -21.10
C ARG A 90 -10.14 -0.68 -21.11
N SER A 91 -10.30 -1.38 -19.98
CA SER A 91 -9.97 -2.81 -19.92
C SER A 91 -11.06 -3.69 -20.55
N ARG A 92 -10.64 -4.82 -21.13
CA ARG A 92 -11.53 -5.91 -21.56
C ARG A 92 -12.16 -6.65 -20.36
N PHE A 93 -11.51 -6.60 -19.19
CA PHE A 93 -11.97 -7.23 -17.94
C PHE A 93 -12.07 -6.16 -16.83
N PRO A 94 -12.98 -5.19 -16.98
CA PRO A 94 -12.97 -3.99 -16.14
C PRO A 94 -13.16 -4.31 -14.67
N ARG A 95 -14.01 -5.29 -14.29
CA ARG A 95 -14.25 -5.63 -12.89
C ARG A 95 -13.02 -6.23 -12.21
N THR A 96 -12.34 -7.18 -12.83
CA THR A 96 -11.14 -7.79 -12.24
C THR A 96 -10.00 -6.79 -12.15
N ASP A 97 -9.79 -6.00 -13.21
CA ASP A 97 -8.67 -5.06 -13.25
C ASP A 97 -8.86 -3.86 -12.33
N THR A 98 -10.09 -3.35 -12.19
CA THR A 98 -10.38 -2.28 -11.23
C THR A 98 -10.25 -2.77 -9.80
N LEU A 99 -10.83 -3.94 -9.47
CA LEU A 99 -10.76 -4.48 -8.12
C LEU A 99 -9.31 -4.77 -7.71
N GLY A 100 -8.52 -5.40 -8.58
CA GLY A 100 -7.10 -5.67 -8.30
C GLY A 100 -6.31 -4.38 -8.06
N ALA A 101 -6.48 -3.36 -8.92
CA ALA A 101 -5.85 -2.06 -8.74
C ALA A 101 -6.32 -1.36 -7.45
N LEU A 102 -7.63 -1.37 -7.16
CA LEU A 102 -8.18 -0.72 -5.98
C LEU A 102 -7.70 -1.38 -4.69
N ILE A 103 -7.66 -2.71 -4.62
CA ILE A 103 -7.14 -3.44 -3.45
C ILE A 103 -5.66 -3.09 -3.25
N ALA A 104 -4.83 -3.20 -4.30
CA ALA A 104 -3.40 -2.89 -4.21
C ALA A 104 -3.16 -1.43 -3.78
N SER A 105 -3.87 -0.48 -4.38
CA SER A 105 -3.78 0.94 -4.00
C SER A 105 -4.25 1.20 -2.58
N GLY A 106 -5.37 0.60 -2.17
CA GLY A 106 -5.94 0.77 -0.84
C GLY A 106 -4.99 0.29 0.25
N VAL A 107 -4.35 -0.87 0.07
CA VAL A 107 -3.35 -1.38 1.02
C VAL A 107 -2.15 -0.43 1.13
N LEU A 108 -1.59 0.02 0.00
CA LEU A 108 -0.44 0.93 0.02
C LEU A 108 -0.75 2.27 0.69
N LEU A 109 -1.90 2.86 0.35
CA LEU A 109 -2.36 4.13 0.92
C LEU A 109 -2.65 4.00 2.42
N LEU A 110 -3.31 2.91 2.83
CA LEU A 110 -3.60 2.65 4.24
C LEU A 110 -2.31 2.44 5.04
N LEU A 111 -1.40 1.58 4.58
CA LEU A 111 -0.15 1.33 5.29
C LEU A 111 0.71 2.59 5.36
N GLY A 112 0.94 3.28 4.25
CA GLY A 112 1.73 4.51 4.22
C GLY A 112 1.11 5.61 5.09
N GLY A 113 -0.21 5.80 4.99
CA GLY A 113 -0.94 6.82 5.72
C GLY A 113 -0.99 6.56 7.22
N VAL A 114 -1.32 5.33 7.63
CA VAL A 114 -1.37 4.95 9.06
C VAL A 114 0.01 5.05 9.69
N LEU A 115 1.07 4.61 9.01
CA LEU A 115 2.44 4.66 9.56
C LEU A 115 2.99 6.09 9.65
N LEU A 116 2.69 6.96 8.66
CA LEU A 116 3.05 8.38 8.77
C LEU A 116 2.25 9.07 9.87
N PHE A 117 0.97 8.74 10.02
CA PHE A 117 0.14 9.28 11.08
C PHE A 117 0.61 8.84 12.47
N THR A 118 0.91 7.55 12.67
CA THR A 118 1.42 7.05 13.95
C THR A 118 2.75 7.71 14.29
N ARG A 119 3.61 7.94 13.30
CA ARG A 119 4.85 8.71 13.48
C ARG A 119 4.58 10.16 13.88
N LEU A 120 3.67 10.85 13.21
CA LEU A 120 3.28 12.22 13.57
C LEU A 120 2.80 12.28 15.04
N VAL A 121 1.99 11.31 15.46
CA VAL A 121 1.52 11.21 16.85
C VAL A 121 2.68 10.95 17.82
N ALA A 122 3.62 10.07 17.49
CA ALA A 122 4.80 9.81 18.32
C ALA A 122 5.64 11.09 18.51
N VAL A 123 5.92 11.80 17.42
CA VAL A 123 6.65 13.08 17.44
C VAL A 123 5.97 14.14 18.30
N ILE A 124 4.63 14.26 18.22
CA ILE A 124 3.84 15.21 19.01
C ILE A 124 3.88 14.86 20.50
N ARG A 125 3.77 13.57 20.84
CA ARG A 125 3.78 13.10 22.22
C ARG A 125 5.17 13.11 22.87
N GLY A 126 6.24 13.20 22.08
CA GLY A 126 7.62 13.22 22.57
C GLY A 126 8.02 11.91 23.26
N VAL A 127 7.39 10.80 22.87
CA VAL A 127 7.70 9.44 23.31
C VAL A 127 8.69 8.83 22.36
#